data_AF-A0A090VCA1-F1
#
_entry.id   AF-A0A090VCA1-F1
#
_cell.length_a   1.000
_cell.length_b   1.000
_cell.length_c   1.000
_cell.angle_alpha   90.00
_cell.angle_beta   90.00
_cell.angle_gamma   90.00
#
_symmetry.space_group_name_H-M   'P 1'
#
loop_
_entity.id
_entity.type
_entity.pdbx_description
1 polymer ?
#
loop_
_entity_poly.entity_id
_entity_poly.type
_entity_poly.pdbx_seq_one_letter_code
_entity_poly.pdbx_strand_id
1 'polypeptide(L)'
;MVGYIEGNDPGLKDEFVILGAHYDHIGTAKEVNGDVIANGANDDASGTVAVMEWAKYFSQTKTNKRSVLFTLYAAEEMGLKGSGHLAERLKSDSLNVYTMINFEMIGVPRAEGE
;
A
#
# COMPACT_ATOMS: atom_id res chain seq x y z
N MET A 1 -0.80 7.26 5.42
CA MET A 1 -2.20 7.11 5.87
C MET A 1 -2.48 5.66 6.24
N VAL A 2 -3.36 5.40 7.22
CA VAL A 2 -3.77 4.03 7.61
C VAL A 2 -5.29 4.00 7.77
N GLY A 3 -5.97 3.19 6.95
CA GLY A 3 -7.38 2.85 7.07
C GLY A 3 -7.55 1.45 7.67
N TYR A 4 -8.69 1.20 8.32
CA TYR A 4 -8.96 -0.05 9.02
C TYR A 4 -10.39 -0.52 8.76
N ILE A 5 -10.54 -1.82 8.51
CA ILE A 5 -11.82 -2.52 8.49
C ILE A 5 -11.71 -3.77 9.36
N GLU A 6 -12.56 -3.87 10.39
CA GLU A 6 -12.62 -5.04 11.29
C GLU A 6 -13.06 -6.30 10.53
N GLY A 7 -12.46 -7.43 10.88
CA GLY A 7 -12.87 -8.75 10.43
C GLY A 7 -14.21 -9.21 11.01
N ASN A 8 -14.96 -10.01 10.24
CA ASN A 8 -16.28 -10.51 10.66
C ASN A 8 -16.26 -11.89 11.35
N ASP A 9 -15.09 -12.54 11.46
CA ASP A 9 -14.94 -13.86 12.06
C ASP A 9 -14.39 -13.72 13.50
N PRO A 10 -15.11 -14.17 14.55
CA PRO A 10 -14.68 -14.01 15.94
C PRO A 10 -13.33 -14.62 16.28
N GLY A 11 -12.88 -15.65 15.54
CA GLY A 11 -11.60 -16.31 15.76
C GLY A 11 -10.44 -15.69 14.97
N LEU A 12 -10.73 -14.88 13.95
CA LEU A 12 -9.72 -14.35 13.03
C LEU A 12 -9.65 -12.82 13.00
N LYS A 13 -10.64 -12.11 13.56
CA LYS A 13 -10.69 -10.64 13.49
C LYS A 13 -9.53 -9.93 14.19
N ASP A 14 -8.86 -10.60 15.12
CA ASP A 14 -7.67 -10.07 15.82
C ASP A 14 -6.35 -10.37 15.07
N GLU A 15 -6.42 -11.07 13.93
CA GLU A 15 -5.31 -11.20 12.97
C GLU A 15 -5.45 -10.16 11.85
N PHE A 16 -4.34 -9.50 11.51
CA PHE A 16 -4.34 -8.37 10.59
C PHE A 16 -3.65 -8.71 9.27
N VAL A 17 -4.35 -8.48 8.16
CA VAL A 17 -3.77 -8.44 6.82
C VAL A 17 -3.52 -6.99 6.44
N ILE A 18 -2.33 -6.67 5.96
CA ILE A 18 -1.99 -5.33 5.51
C ILE A 18 -1.95 -5.31 3.98
N LEU A 19 -2.69 -4.37 3.38
CA LEU A 19 -2.59 -4.02 1.97
C LEU A 19 -1.92 -2.64 1.89
N GLY A 20 -0.78 -2.56 1.22
CA GLY A 20 0.06 -1.36 1.22
C GLY A 20 0.58 -0.95 -0.14
N ALA A 21 0.85 0.35 -0.28
CA ALA A 21 1.46 1.00 -1.43
C ALA A 21 2.08 2.33 -0.97
N HIS A 22 3.03 2.91 -1.70
CA HIS A 22 3.49 4.26 -1.41
C HIS A 22 2.80 5.29 -2.30
N TYR A 23 2.59 6.50 -1.78
CA TYR A 23 1.92 7.58 -2.52
C TYR A 23 2.85 8.76 -2.83
N ASP A 24 4.06 8.78 -2.26
CA ASP A 24 5.08 9.75 -2.62
C ASP A 24 5.75 9.41 -3.96
N HIS A 25 6.42 10.39 -4.53
CA HIS A 25 7.18 10.24 -5.76
C HIS A 25 8.38 11.19 -5.77
N ILE A 26 9.40 10.89 -6.58
CA ILE A 26 10.65 11.66 -6.70
C ILE A 26 10.49 13.10 -7.18
N GLY A 27 9.33 13.45 -7.74
CA GLY A 27 8.97 14.79 -8.22
C GLY A 27 9.57 15.17 -9.57
N THR A 28 10.89 15.05 -9.74
CA THR A 28 11.59 15.36 -11.00
C THR A 28 12.59 14.28 -11.38
N ALA A 29 12.73 14.03 -12.69
CA ALA A 29 13.64 13.04 -13.26
C ALA A 29 14.42 13.63 -14.45
N LYS A 30 15.20 12.77 -15.12
CA LYS A 30 15.87 13.12 -16.37
C LYS A 30 14.83 13.55 -17.42
N GLU A 31 15.15 14.60 -18.18
CA GLU A 31 14.28 15.10 -19.24
C GLU A 31 13.98 14.01 -20.29
N VAL A 32 12.69 13.84 -20.60
CA VAL A 32 12.19 13.02 -21.69
C VAL A 32 11.23 13.88 -22.51
N ASN A 33 11.55 14.10 -23.79
CA ASN A 33 10.72 14.90 -24.71
C ASN A 33 10.39 16.32 -24.18
N GLY A 34 11.33 16.99 -23.50
CA GLY A 34 11.12 18.32 -22.94
C GLY A 34 10.39 18.37 -21.60
N ASP A 35 10.08 17.21 -21.00
CA ASP A 35 9.45 17.11 -19.68
C ASP A 35 10.41 16.48 -18.65
N VAL A 36 10.55 17.14 -17.51
CA VAL A 36 11.37 16.69 -16.36
C VAL A 36 10.50 16.22 -15.20
N ILE A 37 9.17 16.37 -15.30
CA ILE A 37 8.25 15.99 -14.23
C ILE A 37 8.14 14.48 -14.21
N ALA A 38 8.44 13.94 -13.04
CA ALA A 38 8.22 12.54 -12.76
C ALA A 38 6.77 12.43 -12.23
N ASN A 39 5.83 11.99 -13.08
CA ASN A 39 4.40 12.01 -12.75
C ASN A 39 3.95 10.89 -11.80
N GLY A 40 4.72 9.81 -11.66
CA GLY A 40 4.45 8.72 -10.73
C GLY A 40 3.21 7.88 -11.01
N ALA A 41 2.79 7.81 -12.29
CA ALA A 41 1.58 7.09 -12.67
C ALA A 41 1.67 5.58 -12.41
N ASN A 42 2.80 4.97 -12.75
CA ASN A 42 3.05 3.56 -12.42
C ASN A 42 3.63 3.41 -11.01
N ASP A 43 4.56 4.30 -10.65
CA ASP A 43 5.36 4.29 -9.42
C ASP A 43 4.95 5.49 -8.55
N ASP A 44 4.10 5.36 -7.54
CA ASP A 44 3.22 4.20 -7.28
C ASP A 44 1.75 4.62 -7.15
N ALA A 45 1.32 5.55 -8.01
CA ALA A 45 -0.11 5.85 -8.13
C ALA A 45 -0.91 4.60 -8.50
N SER A 46 -0.32 3.66 -9.25
CA SER A 46 -0.95 2.39 -9.62
C SER A 46 -1.25 1.50 -8.40
N GLY A 47 -0.26 1.28 -7.52
CA GLY A 47 -0.44 0.54 -6.27
C GLY A 47 -1.34 1.27 -5.29
N THR A 48 -1.18 2.59 -5.16
CA THR A 48 -2.03 3.45 -4.32
C THR A 48 -3.51 3.33 -4.70
N VAL A 49 -3.83 3.38 -6.00
CA VAL A 49 -5.21 3.18 -6.49
C VAL A 49 -5.73 1.78 -6.19
N ALA A 50 -4.91 0.74 -6.35
CA ALA A 50 -5.33 -0.62 -5.99
C ALA A 50 -5.67 -0.76 -4.50
N VAL A 51 -4.87 -0.19 -3.59
CA VAL A 51 -5.18 -0.18 -2.15
C VAL A 51 -6.49 0.55 -1.86
N MET A 52 -6.73 1.70 -2.50
CA MET A 52 -7.97 2.46 -2.32
C MET A 52 -9.20 1.70 -2.84
N GLU A 53 -9.10 1.02 -4.00
CA GLU A 53 -10.22 0.22 -4.52
C GLU A 53 -10.50 -1.02 -3.66
N TRP A 54 -9.47 -1.67 -3.10
CA TRP A 54 -9.67 -2.72 -2.10
C TRP A 54 -10.37 -2.19 -0.85
N ALA A 55 -9.96 -1.02 -0.34
CA ALA A 55 -10.58 -0.39 0.82
C ALA A 55 -12.08 -0.13 0.56
N LYS A 56 -12.40 0.43 -0.61
CA LYS A 56 -13.78 0.67 -1.05
C LYS A 56 -14.57 -0.64 -1.17
N TYR A 57 -14.02 -1.67 -1.81
CA TYR A 57 -14.67 -2.98 -1.93
C TYR A 57 -15.02 -3.60 -0.57
N PHE A 58 -14.05 -3.68 0.35
CA PHE A 58 -14.29 -4.26 1.68
C PHE A 58 -15.18 -3.37 2.55
N SER A 59 -15.18 -2.05 2.35
CA SER A 59 -16.07 -1.14 3.07
C SER A 59 -17.55 -1.41 2.78
N GLN A 60 -17.86 -1.88 1.57
CA GLN A 60 -19.22 -2.14 1.11
C GLN A 60 -19.63 -3.59 1.36
N THR A 61 -18.75 -4.54 1.04
CA THR A 61 -19.08 -5.97 1.03
C THR A 61 -18.92 -6.62 2.40
N LYS A 62 -18.01 -6.12 3.25
CA LYS A 62 -17.70 -6.67 4.59
C LYS A 62 -17.43 -8.19 4.55
N THR A 63 -16.80 -8.67 3.48
CA THR A 63 -16.52 -10.10 3.25
C THR A 63 -15.23 -10.59 3.92
N ASN A 64 -14.45 -9.71 4.53
CA ASN A 64 -13.18 -10.03 5.19
C ASN A 64 -13.41 -10.73 6.54
N LYS A 65 -12.84 -11.92 6.71
CA LYS A 65 -12.81 -12.64 7.99
C LYS A 65 -11.80 -12.04 8.98
N ARG A 66 -10.60 -11.77 8.48
CA ARG A 66 -9.53 -11.06 9.20
C ARG A 66 -9.72 -9.56 9.14
N SER A 67 -9.17 -8.85 10.10
CA SER A 67 -9.05 -7.39 10.03
C SER A 67 -8.10 -6.99 8.92
N VAL A 68 -8.41 -5.91 8.21
CA VAL A 68 -7.57 -5.40 7.11
C VAL A 68 -7.12 -3.98 7.40
N LEU A 69 -5.81 -3.75 7.31
CA LEU A 69 -5.22 -2.41 7.28
C LEU A 69 -4.92 -2.02 5.84
N PHE A 70 -5.37 -0.83 5.44
CA PHE A 70 -5.10 -0.23 4.14
C PHE A 70 -4.12 0.91 4.35
N THR A 71 -2.92 0.78 3.80
CA THR A 71 -1.79 1.62 4.16
C THR A 71 -1.25 2.33 2.92
N LEU A 72 -1.08 3.65 3.03
CA LEU A 72 -0.44 4.47 2.00
C LEU A 72 0.79 5.13 2.61
N TYR A 73 1.98 4.70 2.21
CA TYR A 73 3.25 5.11 2.78
C TYR A 73 3.73 6.42 2.17
N ALA A 74 4.35 7.25 3.00
CA ALA A 74 5.07 8.44 2.56
C ALA A 74 6.57 8.17 2.64
N ALA A 75 7.34 8.91 1.84
CA ALA A 75 8.80 8.88 1.87
C ALA A 75 9.39 7.47 1.68
N GLU A 76 8.78 6.67 0.80
CA GLU A 76 9.38 5.44 0.28
C GLU A 76 10.66 5.80 -0.49
N GLU A 77 10.56 6.78 -1.37
CA GLU A 77 11.62 7.22 -2.29
C GLU A 77 12.80 7.89 -1.56
N MET A 78 12.60 8.20 -0.27
CA MET A 78 13.63 8.72 0.63
C MET A 78 14.22 7.62 1.53
N GLY A 79 14.00 6.36 1.19
CA GLY A 79 14.50 5.19 1.91
C GLY A 79 13.51 4.62 2.92
N LEU A 80 12.32 4.26 2.46
CA LEU A 80 11.30 3.47 3.17
C LEU A 80 10.85 4.06 4.51
N LYS A 81 10.83 5.39 4.65
CA LYS A 81 10.66 6.05 5.96
C LYS A 81 9.26 5.82 6.54
N GLY A 82 8.22 5.97 5.73
CA GLY A 82 6.84 5.81 6.19
C GLY A 82 6.50 4.37 6.56
N SER A 83 6.90 3.40 5.72
CA SER A 83 6.68 1.98 5.97
C SER A 83 7.52 1.47 7.15
N GLY A 84 8.79 1.89 7.25
CA GLY A 84 9.66 1.56 8.38
C GLY A 84 9.10 2.05 9.72
N HIS A 85 8.68 3.32 9.79
CA HIS A 85 8.04 3.87 10.99
C HIS A 85 6.75 3.12 11.35
N LEU A 86 5.91 2.77 10.37
CA LEU A 86 4.69 2.00 10.67
C LEU A 86 5.04 0.60 11.20
N ALA A 87 5.98 -0.10 10.59
CA ALA A 87 6.38 -1.44 11.02
C ALA A 87 6.90 -1.46 12.47
N GLU A 88 7.73 -0.47 12.85
CA GLU A 88 8.20 -0.31 14.23
C GLU A 88 7.06 -0.09 15.21
N ARG A 89 6.08 0.76 14.84
CA ARG A 89 4.90 1.02 15.67
C ARG A 89 3.99 -0.19 15.81
N LEU A 90 3.72 -0.92 14.73
CA LEU A 90 2.90 -2.13 14.78
C LEU A 90 3.55 -3.20 15.68
N LYS A 91 4.89 -3.28 15.65
CA LYS A 91 5.66 -4.15 16.54
C LYS A 91 5.59 -3.69 18.00
N SER A 92 5.72 -2.39 18.29
CA SER A 92 5.61 -1.88 19.67
C SER A 92 4.21 -2.10 20.24
N ASP A 93 3.19 -1.96 19.40
CA ASP A 93 1.79 -2.14 19.77
C ASP A 93 1.39 -3.63 19.83
N SER A 94 2.33 -4.55 19.55
CA SER A 94 2.12 -6.00 19.54
C SER A 94 0.96 -6.44 18.65
N LEU A 95 0.77 -5.76 17.51
CA LEU A 95 -0.29 -6.10 16.57
C LEU A 95 0.01 -7.46 15.92
N ASN A 96 -0.99 -8.35 15.90
CA ASN A 96 -0.87 -9.67 15.29
C ASN A 96 -0.99 -9.59 13.76
N VAL A 97 0.08 -9.14 13.10
CA VAL A 97 0.16 -9.06 11.64
C VAL A 97 0.35 -10.46 11.07
N TYR A 98 -0.68 -10.96 10.38
CA TYR A 98 -0.67 -12.26 9.72
C TYR A 98 0.15 -12.23 8.42
N THR A 99 -0.09 -11.21 7.59
CA THR A 99 0.67 -10.99 6.35
C THR A 99 0.55 -9.54 5.89
N MET A 100 1.51 -9.12 5.07
CA MET A 100 1.50 -7.83 4.39
C MET A 100 1.73 -8.05 2.90
N ILE A 101 0.90 -7.41 2.08
CA ILE A 101 1.00 -7.42 0.62
C ILE A 101 1.28 -5.97 0.18
N ASN A 102 2.42 -5.76 -0.46
CA ASN A 102 2.77 -4.49 -1.08
C ASN A 102 2.40 -4.52 -2.56
N PHE A 103 1.69 -3.49 -3.03
CA PHE A 103 1.51 -3.21 -4.44
C PHE A 103 2.58 -2.20 -4.83
N GLU A 104 3.31 -2.51 -5.91
CA GLU A 104 4.41 -1.70 -6.42
C GLU A 104 4.40 -1.82 -7.94
N MET A 105 4.26 -0.69 -8.65
CA MET A 105 4.39 -0.63 -10.11
C MET A 105 3.53 -1.64 -10.89
N ILE A 106 2.22 -1.65 -10.65
CA ILE A 106 1.25 -2.61 -11.23
C ILE A 106 0.48 -2.08 -12.45
N GLY A 107 0.84 -0.90 -12.95
CA GLY A 107 0.15 -0.17 -14.02
C GLY A 107 0.63 -0.48 -15.45
N VAL A 108 1.63 -1.36 -15.63
CA VAL A 108 2.18 -1.73 -16.95
C VAL A 108 2.27 -3.26 -17.12
N PRO A 109 2.21 -3.78 -18.36
CA PRO A 109 2.49 -5.18 -18.63
C PRO A 109 3.91 -5.57 -18.20
N ARG A 110 4.09 -6.84 -17.81
CA ARG A 110 5.43 -7.41 -17.63
C ARG A 110 6.23 -7.24 -18.93
N ALA A 111 7.46 -6.76 -18.81
CA ALA A 111 8.36 -6.64 -19.95
C ALA A 111 8.65 -8.02 -20.55
N GLU A 112 8.69 -8.13 -21.88
CA GLU A 112 9.10 -9.36 -22.53
C GLU A 112 10.56 -9.68 -22.20
N GLY A 113 10.82 -10.88 -21.68
CA GLY A 113 12.17 -11.39 -21.42
C GLY A 113 12.64 -11.29 -19.96
N GLU A 114 11.84 -10.70 -19.08
CA GLU A 114 11.94 -10.91 -17.63
C GLU A 114 11.14 -12.12 -17.19
#